data_AF-A0A4R2M399-F1
#
_entry.id   AF-A0A4R2M399-F1
#
_cell.length_a   1.000
_cell.length_b   1.000
_cell.length_c   1.000
_cell.angle_alpha   90.00
_cell.angle_beta   90.00
_cell.angle_gamma   90.00
#
_symmetry.space_group_name_H-M   'P 1'
#
loop_
_entity.id
_entity.type
_entity.pdbx_description
1 polymer ?
#
loop_
_entity_poly.entity_id
_entity_poly.type
_entity_poly.pdbx_seq_one_letter_code
_entity_poly.pdbx_strand_id
1 'polypeptide(L)'
;MVAVSVLCFVSLVGIFFLWQSKQQYKDDALKFRIIRVWRGCSPKEILWLNDVFDIHRNEKTIKLIKEKADGYDMDLKQKADSLMQKK
;
A
#
# COMPACT_ATOMS: atom_id res chain seq x y z
N MET A 1 10.38 -7.76 -41.32
CA MET A 1 9.55 -8.48 -40.31
C MET A 1 10.18 -8.54 -38.92
N VAL A 2 11.51 -8.43 -38.77
CA VAL A 2 12.19 -8.42 -37.44
C VAL A 2 12.02 -7.11 -36.67
N ALA A 3 12.02 -5.96 -37.36
CA ALA A 3 11.86 -4.66 -36.70
C ALA A 3 10.49 -4.48 -36.03
N VAL A 4 9.43 -5.03 -36.65
CA VAL A 4 8.06 -4.94 -36.11
C VAL A 4 7.88 -5.86 -34.90
N SER A 5 8.47 -7.06 -34.92
CA SER A 5 8.41 -7.96 -33.77
C SER A 5 9.15 -7.38 -32.56
N VAL A 6 10.36 -6.83 -32.76
CA VAL A 6 11.11 -6.15 -31.70
C VAL A 6 10.34 -4.96 -31.12
N LEU A 7 9.72 -4.12 -31.97
CA LEU A 7 8.89 -3.00 -31.53
C LEU A 7 7.67 -3.44 -30.70
N CYS A 8 7.03 -4.56 -31.08
CA CYS A 8 5.94 -5.15 -30.32
C CYS A 8 6.39 -5.67 -28.94
N PHE A 9 7.54 -6.34 -28.86
CA PHE A 9 8.07 -6.82 -27.56
C PHE A 9 8.44 -5.67 -26.63
N VAL A 10 9.07 -4.61 -27.14
CA VAL A 10 9.40 -3.41 -26.35
C VAL A 10 8.13 -2.74 -25.81
N SER A 11 7.08 -2.66 -26.64
CA SER A 11 5.79 -2.12 -26.21
C SER A 11 5.13 -2.96 -25.11
N LEU A 12 5.16 -4.30 -25.23
CA LEU A 12 4.61 -5.22 -24.24
C LEU A 12 5.36 -5.13 -22.90
N VAL A 13 6.69 -5.10 -22.93
CA VAL A 13 7.51 -4.96 -21.72
C VAL A 13 7.28 -3.61 -21.05
N GLY A 14 7.17 -2.53 -21.85
CA GLY A 14 6.86 -1.20 -21.33
C GLY A 14 5.51 -1.13 -20.63
N ILE A 15 4.46 -1.73 -21.22
CA ILE A 15 3.12 -1.79 -20.61
C ILE A 15 3.14 -2.62 -19.32
N PHE A 16 3.84 -3.75 -19.31
CA PHE A 16 3.97 -4.58 -18.11
C PHE A 16 4.68 -3.84 -16.97
N PHE A 17 5.76 -3.14 -17.28
CA PHE A 17 6.51 -2.35 -16.31
C PHE A 17 5.68 -1.17 -15.76
N LEU A 18 4.91 -0.51 -16.62
CA LEU A 18 3.97 0.53 -16.21
C LEU A 18 2.90 -0.01 -15.26
N TRP A 19 2.34 -1.19 -15.55
CA TRP A 19 1.37 -1.84 -14.67
C TRP A 19 1.98 -2.19 -13.30
N GLN A 20 3.17 -2.79 -13.29
CA GLN A 20 3.93 -3.07 -12.07
C GLN A 20 4.21 -1.80 -11.24
N SER A 21 4.65 -0.73 -11.87
CA SER A 21 4.93 0.54 -11.18
C SER A 21 3.67 1.16 -10.56
N LYS A 22 2.53 1.13 -11.27
CA LYS A 22 1.23 1.59 -10.72
C LYS A 22 0.78 0.76 -9.52
N GLN A 23 1.09 -0.52 -9.53
CA GLN A 23 0.78 -1.44 -8.45
C GLN A 23 1.65 -1.13 -7.22
N GLN A 24 2.97 -1.01 -7.40
CA GLN A 24 3.94 -0.65 -6.36
C GLN A 24 3.61 0.69 -5.70
N TYR A 25 3.22 1.70 -6.47
CA TYR A 25 2.82 3.01 -5.93
C TYR A 25 1.64 2.91 -4.93
N LYS A 26 0.65 2.05 -5.21
CA LYS A 26 -0.48 1.84 -4.29
C LYS A 26 -0.03 1.11 -3.03
N ASP A 27 0.86 0.13 -3.18
CA ASP A 27 1.36 -0.67 -2.08
C ASP A 27 2.26 0.18 -1.15
N ASP A 28 3.11 1.04 -1.70
CA ASP A 28 3.95 1.97 -0.93
C ASP A 28 3.11 3.01 -0.17
N ALA A 29 2.09 3.60 -0.81
CA ALA A 29 1.17 4.50 -0.14
C ALA A 29 0.46 3.83 1.06
N LEU A 30 0.15 2.54 0.93
CA LEU A 30 -0.47 1.77 2.01
C LEU A 30 0.54 1.44 3.12
N LYS A 31 1.79 1.08 2.78
CA LYS A 31 2.89 0.89 3.74
C LYS A 31 3.08 2.14 4.61
N PHE A 32 3.12 3.34 4.00
CA PHE A 32 3.26 4.60 4.76
C PHE A 32 2.06 4.89 5.68
N ARG A 33 0.82 4.61 5.25
CA ARG A 33 -0.37 4.76 6.11
C ARG A 33 -0.32 3.83 7.33
N ILE A 34 0.04 2.57 7.12
CA ILE A 34 0.13 1.59 8.21
C ILE A 34 1.22 1.97 9.20
N ILE A 35 2.40 2.36 8.72
CA ILE A 35 3.51 2.84 9.55
C ILE A 35 3.07 4.07 10.38
N ARG A 36 2.31 5.00 9.78
CA ARG A 36 1.75 6.16 10.50
C ARG A 36 0.80 5.78 11.63
N VAL A 37 -0.07 4.79 11.40
CA VAL A 37 -1.01 4.29 12.41
C VAL A 37 -0.27 3.63 13.58
N TRP A 38 0.89 3.02 13.33
CA TRP A 38 1.57 2.18 14.33
C TRP A 38 2.49 2.95 15.30
N ARG A 39 2.73 4.27 15.12
CA ARG A 39 3.44 5.21 16.06
C ARG A 39 4.65 4.66 16.85
N GLY A 40 5.38 3.68 16.29
CA GLY A 40 6.44 2.95 16.98
C GLY A 40 6.39 1.46 16.63
N CYS A 41 6.68 1.13 15.38
CA CYS A 41 6.60 -0.24 14.86
C CYS A 41 7.82 -1.05 15.28
N SER A 42 7.62 -2.26 15.83
CA SER A 42 8.75 -3.15 16.14
C SER A 42 9.36 -3.74 14.85
N PRO A 43 10.66 -4.11 14.83
CA PRO A 43 11.28 -4.68 13.63
C PRO A 43 10.59 -5.96 13.12
N LYS A 44 10.01 -6.76 14.03
CA LYS A 44 9.27 -7.99 13.70
C LYS A 44 7.97 -7.69 12.93
N GLU A 45 7.33 -6.62 13.30
CA GLU A 45 6.09 -6.12 12.71
C GLU A 45 6.32 -5.53 11.31
N ILE A 46 7.42 -4.82 11.11
CA ILE A 46 7.88 -4.37 9.78
C ILE A 46 8.21 -5.57 8.89
N LEU A 47 8.90 -6.57 9.44
CA LEU A 47 9.27 -7.79 8.70
C LEU A 47 8.03 -8.57 8.25
N TRP A 48 7.05 -8.73 9.14
CA TRP A 48 5.77 -9.37 8.81
C TRP A 48 5.00 -8.59 7.75
N LEU A 49 4.98 -7.26 7.84
CA LEU A 49 4.35 -6.41 6.82
C LEU A 49 5.06 -6.56 5.47
N ASN A 50 6.40 -6.63 5.46
CA ASN A 50 7.15 -6.81 4.22
C ASN A 50 6.89 -8.19 3.59
N ASP A 51 6.78 -9.24 4.40
CA ASP A 51 6.45 -10.59 3.93
C ASP A 51 5.04 -10.67 3.28
N VAL A 52 4.05 -10.03 3.90
CA VAL A 52 2.66 -9.97 3.40
C VAL A 52 2.52 -9.14 2.11
N PHE A 53 3.33 -8.10 1.94
CA PHE A 53 3.27 -7.23 0.76
C PHE A 53 4.15 -7.70 -0.40
N ASP A 54 5.31 -8.30 -0.10
CA ASP A 54 6.36 -8.60 -1.08
C ASP A 54 6.44 -10.10 -1.43
N ILE A 55 6.39 -10.99 -0.42
CA ILE A 55 6.63 -12.43 -0.60
C ILE A 55 5.32 -13.18 -0.89
N HIS A 56 4.25 -12.92 -0.14
CA HIS A 56 2.95 -13.57 -0.29
C HIS A 56 1.81 -12.55 -0.32
N ARG A 57 1.65 -11.88 -1.48
CA ARG A 57 0.58 -10.91 -1.71
C ARG A 57 -0.80 -11.54 -1.53
N ASN A 58 -1.32 -11.44 -0.31
CA ASN A 58 -2.69 -11.81 0.00
C ASN A 58 -3.55 -10.56 0.01
N GLU A 59 -4.23 -10.29 -1.10
CA GLU A 59 -5.09 -9.12 -1.27
C GLU A 59 -6.16 -9.00 -0.17
N LYS A 60 -6.63 -10.13 0.38
CA LYS A 60 -7.59 -10.14 1.50
C LYS A 60 -6.97 -9.59 2.78
N THR A 61 -5.76 -10.01 3.10
CA THR A 61 -5.01 -9.52 4.27
C THR A 61 -4.69 -8.04 4.13
N ILE A 62 -4.26 -7.62 2.95
CA ILE A 62 -3.98 -6.20 2.65
C ILE A 62 -5.24 -5.35 2.83
N LYS A 63 -6.41 -5.84 2.36
CA LYS A 63 -7.68 -5.15 2.53
C LYS A 63 -8.10 -5.03 4.00
N LEU A 64 -7.93 -6.08 4.80
CA LEU A 64 -8.22 -6.06 6.24
C LEU A 64 -7.31 -5.07 6.99
N ILE A 65 -6.02 -5.05 6.67
CA ILE A 65 -5.08 -4.11 7.28
C ILE A 65 -5.44 -2.66 6.91
N LYS A 66 -5.84 -2.43 5.65
CA LYS A 66 -6.31 -1.12 5.20
C LYS A 66 -7.55 -0.65 5.97
N GLU A 67 -8.55 -1.51 6.11
CA GLU A 67 -9.78 -1.19 6.84
C GLU A 67 -9.49 -0.85 8.31
N LYS A 68 -8.59 -1.60 8.95
CA LYS A 68 -8.15 -1.33 10.32
C LYS A 68 -7.42 0.02 10.44
N ALA A 69 -6.59 0.37 9.46
CA ALA A 69 -5.91 1.66 9.43
C ALA A 69 -6.89 2.82 9.22
N ASP A 70 -7.81 2.69 8.27
CA ASP A 70 -8.83 3.71 7.97
C ASP A 70 -9.78 3.89 9.18
N GLY A 71 -10.14 2.81 9.89
CA GLY A 71 -10.95 2.87 11.12
C GLY A 71 -10.23 3.60 12.26
N TYR A 72 -8.94 3.35 12.46
CA TYR A 72 -8.15 4.06 13.46
C TYR A 72 -8.04 5.57 13.17
N ASP A 73 -7.84 5.95 11.89
CA ASP A 73 -7.82 7.35 11.48
C ASP A 73 -9.18 8.04 11.71
N MET A 74 -10.29 7.32 11.49
CA MET A 74 -11.64 7.82 11.74
C MET A 74 -11.90 8.04 13.25
N ASP A 75 -11.51 7.09 14.09
CA ASP A 75 -11.60 7.20 15.55
C ASP A 75 -10.75 8.37 16.09
N LEU A 76 -9.54 8.53 15.54
CA LEU A 76 -8.68 9.66 15.87
C LEU A 76 -9.32 10.99 15.48
N LYS A 77 -9.90 11.07 14.29
CA LYS A 77 -10.61 12.27 13.82
C LYS A 77 -11.80 12.59 14.72
N GLN A 78 -12.62 11.59 15.06
CA GLN A 78 -13.76 11.78 15.96
C GLN A 78 -13.35 12.26 17.35
N LYS A 79 -12.25 11.73 17.90
CA LYS A 79 -11.70 12.22 19.18
C LYS A 79 -11.20 13.67 19.06
N ALA A 80 -10.52 14.02 17.96
CA ALA A 80 -10.06 15.38 17.72
C ALA A 80 -11.23 16.37 17.59
N ASP A 81 -12.26 16.03 16.81
CA ASP A 81 -13.46 16.85 16.63
C ASP A 81 -14.21 17.03 17.96
N SER A 82 -14.32 15.96 18.76
CA SER A 82 -14.90 16.02 20.10
C SER A 82 -14.13 16.94 21.06
N LEU A 83 -12.79 16.98 20.94
CA LEU A 83 -11.95 17.88 21.75
C LEU A 83 -12.07 19.33 21.30
N MET A 84 -12.21 19.59 19.99
CA MET A 84 -12.43 20.93 19.45
C MET A 84 -13.82 21.47 19.84
N GLN A 85 -14.86 20.63 19.87
CA GLN A 85 -16.20 21.03 20.28
C GLN A 85 -16.37 21.24 21.79
N LYS A 86 -15.52 20.61 22.61
CA LYS A 86 -15.51 20.82 24.07
C LYS A 86 -14.76 22.08 24.51
N LYS A 87 -14.33 22.91 23.55
CA LYS A 87 -13.56 24.14 23.77
C LYS A 87 -14.38 25.35 23.35
#